data_AF-A0A4R3LCN1-F1
#
_entry.id   AF-A0A4R3LCN1-F1
#
_cell.length_a   1.000
_cell.length_b   1.000
_cell.length_c   1.000
_cell.angle_alpha   90.00
_cell.angle_beta   90.00
_cell.angle_gamma   90.00
#
_symmetry.space_group_name_H-M   'P 1'
#
loop_
_entity.id
_entity.type
_entity.pdbx_description
1 polymer ?
#
loop_
_entity_poly.entity_id
_entity_poly.type
_entity_poly.pdbx_seq_one_letter_code
_entity_poly.pdbx_strand_id
1 'polypeptide(L)'
;MLSPYATDAHPSDQRGVSLVELMVGMTVALLVTVMIGGSFLAATRTGGTMSAQLDVQYQLRRTADIIAAELRRAGYDSQATFSTNRFTKRTAPATDIFSHKSETCVLFAYDNTMTTTANDNFFGFRLNNNTIQMLLEQTNLDTSSSSTCDSHPAWMPLTDPRTLRITTFTVTLGYQCVPLGPQSATQTAPEQTTPCTGISRREIRTAYIVLTGQSVRQSDLPSMTVRTSVRLPNDRIL
;
A
#
# COMPACT_ATOMS: atom_id res chain seq x y z
N MET A 1 83.97 -53.27 0.15
CA MET A 1 82.66 -53.94 0.15
C MET A 1 81.61 -52.91 0.54
N LEU A 2 80.81 -52.44 -0.41
CA LEU A 2 79.49 -51.81 -0.20
C LEU A 2 78.82 -51.74 -1.57
N SER A 3 77.74 -52.50 -1.70
CA SER A 3 76.91 -52.69 -2.89
C SER A 3 75.91 -51.52 -3.00
N PRO A 4 75.60 -51.01 -4.21
CA PRO A 4 74.55 -50.03 -4.38
C PRO A 4 73.17 -50.71 -4.40
N TYR A 5 72.28 -50.23 -3.53
CA TYR A 5 70.86 -50.58 -3.48
C TYR A 5 70.15 -49.91 -4.67
N ALA A 6 69.74 -50.71 -5.65
CA ALA A 6 68.87 -50.26 -6.73
C ALA A 6 67.43 -50.21 -6.18
N THR A 7 66.85 -49.01 -6.13
CA THR A 7 65.41 -48.85 -5.92
C THR A 7 64.68 -49.09 -7.24
N ASP A 8 63.93 -50.19 -7.31
CA ASP A 8 62.99 -50.47 -8.40
C ASP A 8 61.86 -49.42 -8.39
N ALA A 9 61.89 -48.52 -9.37
CA ALA A 9 60.74 -47.69 -9.70
C ALA A 9 59.91 -48.42 -10.75
N HIS A 10 58.75 -48.96 -10.36
CA HIS A 10 57.81 -49.55 -11.31
C HIS A 10 57.21 -48.43 -12.18
N PRO A 11 57.32 -48.52 -13.52
CA PRO A 11 56.70 -47.56 -14.41
C PRO A 11 55.18 -47.68 -14.27
N SER A 12 54.52 -46.58 -13.93
CA SER A 12 53.07 -46.49 -13.95
C SER A 12 52.59 -46.69 -15.39
N ASP A 13 51.86 -47.77 -15.63
CA ASP A 13 51.32 -48.14 -16.93
C ASP A 13 50.36 -47.04 -17.41
N GLN A 14 50.80 -46.24 -18.38
CA GLN A 14 49.99 -45.16 -18.96
C GLN A 14 48.90 -45.76 -19.84
N ARG A 15 47.72 -45.94 -19.27
CA ARG A 15 46.52 -46.32 -20.02
C ARG A 15 46.03 -45.11 -20.80
N GLY A 16 46.23 -45.14 -22.12
CA GLY A 16 45.65 -44.15 -23.04
C GLY A 16 44.13 -44.24 -23.06
N VAL A 17 43.47 -43.10 -23.30
CA VAL A 17 42.01 -43.00 -23.37
C VAL A 17 41.53 -43.38 -24.77
N SER A 18 40.46 -44.18 -24.87
CA SER A 18 39.86 -44.54 -26.15
C SER A 18 39.16 -43.33 -26.79
N LEU A 19 39.19 -43.23 -28.14
CA LEU A 19 38.45 -42.20 -28.88
C LEU A 19 36.95 -42.26 -28.57
N VAL A 20 36.41 -43.47 -28.41
CA VAL A 20 35.00 -43.70 -28.03
C VAL A 20 34.73 -43.20 -26.61
N GLU A 21 35.65 -43.45 -25.68
CA GLU A 21 35.53 -43.00 -24.29
C GLU A 21 35.56 -41.46 -24.19
N LEU A 22 36.36 -40.80 -25.03
CA LEU A 22 36.40 -39.35 -25.15
C LEU A 22 35.12 -38.78 -25.78
N MET A 23 34.55 -39.44 -26.79
CA MET A 23 33.25 -39.07 -27.36
C MET A 23 32.12 -39.20 -26.35
N VAL A 24 32.09 -40.30 -25.59
CA VAL A 24 31.09 -40.51 -24.54
C VAL A 24 31.26 -39.50 -23.40
N GLY A 25 32.49 -39.23 -22.96
CA GLY A 25 32.77 -38.23 -21.93
C GLY A 25 32.30 -36.82 -22.31
N MET A 26 32.57 -36.39 -23.54
CA MET A 26 32.12 -35.08 -24.04
C MET A 26 30.61 -34.97 -24.17
N THR A 27 29.95 -36.02 -24.70
CA THR A 27 28.49 -36.01 -24.85
C THR A 27 27.79 -35.94 -23.50
N VAL A 28 28.24 -36.71 -22.50
CA VAL A 28 27.71 -36.65 -21.13
C VAL A 28 27.98 -35.28 -20.49
N ALA A 29 29.19 -34.72 -20.64
CA ALA A 29 29.52 -33.40 -20.11
C ALA A 29 28.64 -32.29 -20.69
N LEU A 30 28.35 -32.33 -21.98
CA LEU A 30 27.45 -31.37 -22.64
C LEU A 30 26.02 -31.50 -22.11
N LEU A 31 25.49 -32.72 -21.98
CA LEU A 31 24.16 -32.94 -21.44
C LEU A 31 24.01 -32.40 -20.01
N VAL A 32 24.98 -32.68 -19.14
CA VAL A 32 24.98 -32.19 -17.75
C VAL A 32 25.04 -30.66 -17.71
N THR A 33 25.88 -30.05 -18.55
CA THR A 33 26.02 -28.59 -18.59
C THR A 33 24.73 -27.90 -19.03
N VAL A 34 24.04 -28.44 -20.02
CA VAL A 34 22.74 -27.92 -20.48
C VAL A 34 21.68 -28.03 -19.38
N MET A 35 21.64 -29.16 -18.66
CA MET A 35 20.70 -29.37 -17.56
C MET A 35 20.92 -28.37 -16.42
N ILE A 36 22.17 -28.18 -15.99
CA ILE A 36 22.52 -27.24 -14.92
C ILE A 36 22.28 -25.79 -15.37
N GLY A 37 22.69 -25.44 -16.58
CA GLY A 37 22.49 -24.10 -17.15
C GLY A 37 21.02 -23.74 -17.29
N GLY A 38 20.19 -24.68 -17.76
CA GLY A 38 18.74 -24.51 -17.85
C GLY A 38 18.10 -24.30 -16.47
N SER A 39 18.51 -25.09 -15.48
CA SER A 39 18.02 -24.96 -14.09
C SER A 39 18.40 -23.62 -13.47
N PHE A 40 19.64 -23.16 -13.68
CA PHE A 40 20.12 -21.86 -13.20
C PHE A 40 19.35 -20.69 -13.84
N LEU A 41 19.10 -20.74 -15.15
CA LEU A 41 18.32 -19.72 -15.85
C LEU A 41 16.86 -19.70 -15.36
N ALA A 42 16.27 -20.87 -15.10
CA ALA A 42 14.92 -20.97 -14.55
C ALA A 42 14.86 -20.37 -13.13
N ALA A 43 15.85 -20.67 -12.28
CA ALA A 43 15.95 -20.13 -10.93
C ALA A 43 16.11 -18.60 -10.92
N THR A 44 16.99 -18.06 -11.76
CA THR A 44 17.21 -16.60 -11.86
C THR A 44 15.98 -15.84 -12.36
N ARG A 45 15.28 -16.39 -13.38
CA ARG A 45 14.00 -15.81 -13.86
C ARG A 45 12.94 -15.80 -12.77
N THR A 46 12.77 -16.93 -12.08
CA THR A 46 11.81 -17.06 -10.98
C THR A 46 12.12 -16.07 -9.85
N GLY A 47 13.40 -15.97 -9.46
CA GLY A 47 13.85 -15.02 -8.45
C GLY A 47 13.57 -13.55 -8.82
N GLY A 48 13.77 -13.19 -10.09
CA GLY A 48 13.45 -11.84 -10.59
C GLY A 48 11.95 -11.52 -10.50
N THR A 49 11.09 -12.44 -10.92
CA THR A 49 9.63 -12.25 -10.86
C THR A 49 9.12 -12.13 -9.42
N MET A 50 9.64 -12.95 -8.50
CA MET A 50 9.27 -12.89 -7.08
C MET A 50 9.69 -11.55 -6.45
N SER A 51 10.89 -11.09 -6.77
CA SER A 51 11.41 -9.81 -6.26
C SER A 51 10.55 -8.62 -6.71
N ALA A 52 10.12 -8.61 -7.97
CA ALA A 52 9.26 -7.54 -8.49
C ALA A 52 7.86 -7.54 -7.87
N GLN A 53 7.28 -8.72 -7.63
CA GLN A 53 6.00 -8.84 -6.93
C GLN A 53 6.08 -8.34 -5.49
N LEU A 54 7.15 -8.70 -4.79
CA LEU A 54 7.40 -8.23 -3.42
C LEU A 54 7.57 -6.71 -3.38
N ASP A 55 8.34 -6.14 -4.31
CA ASP A 55 8.52 -4.69 -4.41
C ASP A 55 7.19 -3.94 -4.56
N VAL A 56 6.33 -4.41 -5.48
CA VAL A 56 4.97 -3.85 -5.65
C VAL A 56 4.17 -3.96 -4.36
N GLN A 57 4.15 -5.13 -3.70
CA GLN A 57 3.43 -5.31 -2.44
C GLN A 57 3.93 -4.38 -1.33
N TYR A 58 5.25 -4.22 -1.20
CA TYR A 58 5.84 -3.31 -0.21
C TYR A 58 5.49 -1.85 -0.49
N GLN A 59 5.59 -1.41 -1.74
CA GLN A 59 5.22 -0.04 -2.10
C GLN A 59 3.73 0.23 -1.84
N LEU A 60 2.84 -0.69 -2.26
CA LEU A 60 1.40 -0.58 -1.99
C LEU A 60 1.09 -0.54 -0.49
N ARG A 61 1.74 -1.41 0.30
CA ARG A 61 1.56 -1.46 1.76
C ARG A 61 2.01 -0.14 2.41
N ARG A 62 3.19 0.37 2.05
CA ARG A 62 3.70 1.65 2.56
C ARG A 62 2.77 2.81 2.21
N THR A 63 2.29 2.87 0.98
CA THR A 63 1.32 3.90 0.55
C THR A 63 0.01 3.78 1.35
N ALA A 64 -0.51 2.57 1.53
CA ALA A 64 -1.71 2.32 2.33
C ALA A 64 -1.52 2.73 3.80
N ASP A 65 -0.36 2.43 4.38
CA ASP A 65 -0.04 2.77 5.77
C ASP A 65 0.09 4.29 5.98
N ILE A 66 0.70 5.01 5.02
CA ILE A 66 0.75 6.49 5.03
C ILE A 66 -0.66 7.09 4.97
N ILE A 67 -1.49 6.63 4.03
CA ILE A 67 -2.88 7.09 3.89
C ILE A 67 -3.66 6.80 5.18
N ALA A 68 -3.53 5.59 5.73
CA ALA A 68 -4.19 5.20 6.96
C ALA A 68 -3.72 6.03 8.16
N ALA A 69 -2.43 6.37 8.26
CA ALA A 69 -1.89 7.19 9.32
C ALA A 69 -2.48 8.62 9.29
N GLU A 70 -2.54 9.24 8.10
CA GLU A 70 -3.13 10.57 7.96
C GLU A 70 -4.64 10.56 8.20
N LEU A 71 -5.37 9.54 7.73
CA LEU A 71 -6.81 9.42 7.99
C LEU A 71 -7.13 9.18 9.48
N ARG A 72 -6.23 8.59 10.28
CA ARG A 72 -6.39 8.51 11.74
C ARG A 72 -6.33 9.88 12.42
N ARG A 73 -5.73 10.88 11.77
CA ARG A 73 -5.64 12.25 12.27
C ARG A 73 -6.83 13.10 11.84
N ALA A 74 -7.59 12.65 10.83
CA ALA A 74 -8.76 13.36 10.33
C ALA A 74 -9.73 13.70 11.46
N GLY A 75 -10.12 14.96 11.56
CA GLY A 75 -11.01 15.47 12.58
C GLY A 75 -10.38 15.70 13.95
N TYR A 76 -9.05 15.66 14.08
CA TYR A 76 -8.36 16.11 15.29
C TYR A 76 -8.48 17.65 15.44
N ASP A 77 -8.74 18.12 16.66
CA ASP A 77 -8.86 19.53 17.02
C ASP A 77 -8.04 19.78 18.29
N SER A 78 -7.07 20.70 18.23
CA SER A 78 -6.16 20.96 19.34
C SER A 78 -6.85 21.65 20.52
N GLN A 79 -7.98 22.31 20.27
CA GLN A 79 -8.79 23.03 21.26
C GLN A 79 -10.07 22.28 21.62
N ALA A 80 -10.13 20.97 21.32
CA ALA A 80 -11.31 20.16 21.56
C ALA A 80 -11.68 20.13 23.06
N THR A 81 -12.88 20.61 23.38
CA THR A 81 -13.59 20.24 24.61
C THR A 81 -14.82 19.41 24.25
N PHE A 82 -15.44 18.78 25.25
CA PHE A 82 -16.63 17.96 25.04
C PHE A 82 -17.78 18.72 24.34
N SER A 83 -17.90 20.03 24.54
CA SER A 83 -18.98 20.85 23.96
C SER A 83 -18.56 21.65 22.72
N THR A 84 -17.26 21.85 22.50
CA THR A 84 -16.73 22.75 21.46
C THR A 84 -16.02 22.04 20.31
N ASN A 85 -15.78 20.72 20.37
CA ASN A 85 -15.17 20.01 19.25
C ASN A 85 -16.03 20.15 17.98
N ARG A 86 -15.48 20.80 16.96
CA ARG A 86 -16.18 21.07 15.69
C ARG A 86 -16.36 19.83 14.83
N PHE A 87 -15.45 18.85 14.94
CA PHE A 87 -15.48 17.63 14.14
C PHE A 87 -16.45 16.56 14.66
N THR A 88 -16.97 16.71 15.88
CA THR A 88 -18.05 15.86 16.42
C THR A 88 -19.43 16.33 15.97
N LYS A 89 -19.55 17.51 15.34
CA LYS A 89 -20.81 18.08 14.84
C LYS A 89 -20.91 17.92 13.32
N ARG A 90 -22.10 17.60 12.83
CA ARG A 90 -22.39 17.50 11.38
C ARG A 90 -22.53 18.87 10.70
N THR A 91 -22.64 19.95 11.47
CA THR A 91 -22.84 21.32 10.98
C THR A 91 -21.58 21.97 10.40
N ALA A 92 -20.43 21.30 10.42
CA ALA A 92 -19.18 21.75 9.79
C ALA A 92 -18.89 20.91 8.53
N PRO A 93 -19.70 21.03 7.45
CA PRO A 93 -19.50 20.23 6.25
C PRO A 93 -18.18 20.58 5.56
N ALA A 94 -17.70 21.82 5.63
CA ALA A 94 -16.47 22.20 4.93
C ALA A 94 -15.20 21.50 5.43
N THR A 95 -15.21 20.93 6.65
CA THR A 95 -14.04 20.34 7.31
C THR A 95 -14.19 18.85 7.59
N ASP A 96 -15.31 18.24 7.17
CA ASP A 96 -15.53 16.81 7.31
C ASP A 96 -14.69 16.02 6.30
N ILE A 97 -14.64 14.70 6.47
CA ILE A 97 -14.10 13.81 5.46
C ILE A 97 -15.12 13.56 4.34
N PHE A 98 -14.72 13.76 3.10
CA PHE A 98 -15.52 13.41 1.92
C PHE A 98 -14.72 12.57 0.96
N SER A 99 -15.43 11.62 0.35
CA SER A 99 -14.94 10.86 -0.77
C SER A 99 -15.65 11.30 -2.04
N HIS A 100 -14.86 11.67 -3.05
CA HIS A 100 -15.26 12.29 -4.30
C HIS A 100 -14.83 11.44 -5.49
N LYS A 101 -15.34 11.81 -6.68
CA LYS A 101 -14.92 11.24 -7.97
C LYS A 101 -14.98 9.71 -7.98
N SER A 102 -16.13 9.16 -7.58
CA SER A 102 -16.33 7.71 -7.42
C SER A 102 -15.27 7.08 -6.51
N GLU A 103 -15.06 7.72 -5.36
CA GLU A 103 -14.16 7.30 -4.27
C GLU A 103 -12.65 7.37 -4.56
N THR A 104 -12.25 7.92 -5.70
CA THR A 104 -10.84 8.03 -6.11
C THR A 104 -10.13 9.25 -5.53
N CYS A 105 -10.85 10.12 -4.83
CA CYS A 105 -10.29 11.29 -4.16
C CYS A 105 -10.93 11.44 -2.77
N VAL A 106 -10.12 11.47 -1.73
CA VAL A 106 -10.56 11.75 -0.36
C VAL A 106 -9.98 13.08 0.10
N LEU A 107 -10.83 13.93 0.67
CA LEU A 107 -10.46 15.19 1.29
C LEU A 107 -10.89 15.16 2.75
N PHE A 108 -10.04 15.67 3.64
CA PHE A 108 -10.29 15.69 5.08
C PHE A 108 -9.53 16.85 5.71
N ALA A 109 -9.93 17.24 6.92
CA ALA A 109 -9.25 18.28 7.66
C ALA A 109 -8.87 17.79 9.06
N TYR A 110 -7.84 18.42 9.63
CA TYR A 110 -7.52 18.36 11.04
C TYR A 110 -6.73 19.61 11.43
N ASP A 111 -6.75 19.97 12.71
CA ASP A 111 -5.93 21.06 13.26
C ASP A 111 -4.50 20.56 13.48
N ASN A 112 -3.54 21.13 12.74
CA ASN A 112 -2.12 20.79 12.89
C ASN A 112 -1.29 21.88 13.57
N THR A 113 -1.85 23.09 13.75
CA THR A 113 -1.09 24.27 14.16
C THR A 113 -0.96 24.37 15.68
N MET A 114 -1.79 23.64 16.43
CA MET A 114 -1.81 23.68 17.90
C MET A 114 -1.98 25.10 18.45
N THR A 115 -2.59 25.99 17.68
CA THR A 115 -2.83 27.39 18.04
C THR A 115 -4.20 27.58 18.64
N THR A 116 -4.39 28.65 19.42
CA THR A 116 -5.69 29.03 19.98
C THR A 116 -6.68 29.51 18.92
N THR A 117 -6.21 29.87 17.72
CA THR A 117 -7.06 30.14 16.56
C THR A 117 -7.31 28.85 15.82
N ALA A 118 -8.58 28.46 15.78
CA ALA A 118 -9.11 27.29 15.12
C ALA A 118 -8.98 27.37 13.58
N ASN A 119 -7.75 27.31 13.05
CA ASN A 119 -7.54 27.17 11.61
C ASN A 119 -7.58 25.69 11.24
N ASP A 120 -8.42 25.34 10.28
CA ASP A 120 -8.49 23.98 9.77
C ASP A 120 -7.45 23.80 8.67
N ASN A 121 -6.65 22.75 8.79
CA ASN A 121 -5.69 22.37 7.77
C ASN A 121 -6.28 21.23 6.95
N PHE A 122 -6.30 21.41 5.64
CA PHE A 122 -6.93 20.51 4.70
C PHE A 122 -5.89 19.66 3.98
N PHE A 123 -6.21 18.37 3.87
CA PHE A 123 -5.37 17.36 3.28
C PHE A 123 -6.23 16.46 2.39
N GLY A 124 -5.56 15.61 1.62
CA GLY A 124 -6.26 14.68 0.76
C GLY A 124 -5.35 13.72 0.04
N PHE A 125 -5.97 12.69 -0.52
CA PHE A 125 -5.33 11.74 -1.42
C PHE A 125 -6.19 11.59 -2.67
N ARG A 126 -5.57 11.47 -3.84
CA ARG A 126 -6.28 11.15 -5.07
C ARG A 126 -5.49 10.19 -5.94
N LEU A 127 -6.20 9.45 -6.79
CA LEU A 127 -5.61 8.78 -7.93
C LEU A 127 -5.72 9.67 -9.16
N ASN A 128 -4.57 9.99 -9.74
CA ASN A 128 -4.50 10.74 -10.99
C ASN A 128 -3.40 10.15 -11.87
N ASN A 129 -3.70 9.87 -13.14
CA ASN A 129 -2.75 9.32 -14.11
C ASN A 129 -1.95 8.09 -13.58
N ASN A 130 -2.66 7.14 -12.96
CA ASN A 130 -2.08 5.95 -12.34
C ASN A 130 -1.09 6.20 -11.19
N THR A 131 -1.12 7.39 -10.59
CA THR A 131 -0.29 7.78 -9.45
C THR A 131 -1.16 8.19 -8.29
N ILE A 132 -0.89 7.67 -7.10
CA ILE A 132 -1.43 8.26 -5.87
C ILE A 132 -0.72 9.59 -5.64
N GLN A 133 -1.51 10.64 -5.49
CA GLN A 133 -1.07 11.97 -5.12
C GLN A 133 -1.60 12.32 -3.74
N MET A 134 -0.82 13.10 -2.99
CA MET A 134 -1.24 13.71 -1.74
C MET A 134 -1.38 15.22 -1.91
N LEU A 135 -2.37 15.80 -1.24
CA LEU A 135 -2.55 17.24 -1.19
C LEU A 135 -1.64 17.80 -0.10
N LEU A 136 -0.78 18.74 -0.46
CA LEU A 136 -0.08 19.54 0.54
C LEU A 136 -1.06 20.36 1.37
N GLU A 137 -0.69 20.65 2.61
CA GLU A 137 -1.51 21.42 3.54
C GLU A 137 -2.12 22.68 2.91
N GLN A 138 -3.45 22.80 2.99
CA GLN A 138 -4.20 24.00 2.62
C GLN A 138 -4.89 24.60 3.85
N THR A 139 -5.16 25.91 3.84
CA THR A 139 -5.80 26.61 4.97
C THR A 139 -7.18 27.20 4.62
N ASN A 140 -7.57 27.18 3.35
CA ASN A 140 -8.84 27.76 2.87
C ASN A 140 -9.45 26.85 1.80
N LEU A 141 -9.99 25.71 2.23
CA LEU A 141 -10.56 24.71 1.36
C LEU A 141 -11.93 24.25 1.88
N ASP A 142 -12.78 23.79 0.98
CA ASP A 142 -14.04 23.12 1.33
C ASP A 142 -13.92 21.65 0.93
N THR A 143 -13.84 20.75 1.91
CA THR A 143 -13.71 19.31 1.65
C THR A 143 -14.96 18.72 1.02
N SER A 144 -16.13 19.38 1.12
CA SER A 144 -17.37 18.94 0.50
C SER A 144 -17.42 19.22 -1.00
N SER A 145 -16.52 20.06 -1.51
CA SER A 145 -16.39 20.33 -2.94
C SER A 145 -15.43 19.36 -3.62
N SER A 146 -15.86 18.78 -4.74
CA SER A 146 -14.98 17.94 -5.56
C SER A 146 -13.98 18.74 -6.41
N SER A 147 -14.07 20.08 -6.45
CA SER A 147 -13.23 20.92 -7.31
C SER A 147 -11.74 20.79 -6.99
N THR A 148 -11.40 20.63 -5.71
CA THR A 148 -10.02 20.37 -5.25
C THR A 148 -9.45 19.10 -5.88
N CYS A 149 -10.27 18.08 -6.12
CA CYS A 149 -9.83 16.81 -6.69
C CYS A 149 -9.43 16.91 -8.17
N ASP A 150 -9.85 17.95 -8.89
CA ASP A 150 -9.63 18.07 -10.34
C ASP A 150 -8.25 18.65 -10.67
N SER A 151 -8.02 19.93 -10.37
CA SER A 151 -6.82 20.64 -10.85
C SER A 151 -6.29 21.64 -9.83
N HIS A 152 -6.17 21.22 -8.57
CA HIS A 152 -5.49 22.03 -7.56
C HIS A 152 -3.95 21.94 -7.75
N PRO A 153 -3.19 23.05 -7.63
CA PRO A 153 -1.74 23.03 -7.87
C PRO A 153 -0.95 22.32 -6.75
N ALA A 154 -1.55 22.16 -5.57
CA ALA A 154 -0.88 21.61 -4.39
C ALA A 154 -0.83 20.07 -4.32
N TRP A 155 -1.24 19.37 -5.38
CA TRP A 155 -1.14 17.92 -5.46
C TRP A 155 0.28 17.48 -5.83
N MET A 156 0.87 16.58 -5.03
CA MET A 156 2.19 16.01 -5.29
C MET A 156 2.14 14.48 -5.37
N PRO A 157 2.98 13.85 -6.21
CA PRO A 157 3.04 12.40 -6.30
C PRO A 157 3.56 11.78 -4.99
N LEU A 158 2.81 10.83 -4.44
CA LEU A 158 3.22 9.98 -3.32
C LEU A 158 3.83 8.66 -3.80
N THR A 159 3.45 8.22 -5.01
CA THR A 159 3.97 7.01 -5.67
C THR A 159 4.74 7.40 -6.92
N ASP A 160 5.71 6.57 -7.34
CA ASP A 160 6.48 6.82 -8.57
C ASP A 160 5.85 6.05 -9.76
N PRO A 161 5.31 6.75 -10.77
CA PRO A 161 4.72 6.11 -11.96
C PRO A 161 5.74 5.35 -12.82
N ARG A 162 7.05 5.48 -12.57
CA ARG A 162 8.10 4.74 -13.30
C ARG A 162 8.31 3.32 -12.75
N THR A 163 7.89 3.05 -11.52
CA THR A 163 8.06 1.75 -10.86
C THR A 163 6.72 1.06 -10.62
N LEU A 164 5.71 1.84 -10.21
CA LEU A 164 4.41 1.34 -9.77
C LEU A 164 3.28 2.06 -10.49
N ARG A 165 2.46 1.30 -11.21
CA ARG A 165 1.24 1.80 -11.83
C ARG A 165 0.04 1.44 -10.97
N ILE A 166 -0.65 2.44 -10.43
CA ILE A 166 -1.86 2.25 -9.63
C ILE A 166 -3.07 2.20 -10.55
N THR A 167 -3.83 1.11 -10.50
CA THR A 167 -5.03 0.89 -11.32
C THR A 167 -6.31 1.12 -10.54
N THR A 168 -6.28 0.96 -9.23
CA THR A 168 -7.44 1.22 -8.37
C THR A 168 -6.99 1.90 -7.08
N PHE A 169 -7.72 2.94 -6.73
CA PHE A 169 -7.68 3.58 -5.43
C PHE A 169 -9.10 3.96 -5.07
N THR A 170 -9.60 3.42 -3.96
CA THR A 170 -10.90 3.84 -3.43
C THR A 170 -10.79 4.09 -1.94
N VAL A 171 -11.48 5.13 -1.47
CA VAL A 171 -11.73 5.38 -0.06
C VAL A 171 -13.23 5.45 0.16
N THR A 172 -13.82 4.40 0.70
CA THR A 172 -15.25 4.37 1.04
C THR A 172 -15.46 4.67 2.51
N LEU A 173 -16.50 5.42 2.85
CA LEU A 173 -16.87 5.70 4.22
C LEU A 173 -18.03 4.79 4.64
N GLY A 174 -17.84 4.07 5.73
CA GLY A 174 -18.87 3.33 6.43
C GLY A 174 -19.29 4.04 7.71
N TYR A 175 -20.58 3.93 8.04
CA TYR A 175 -21.21 4.61 9.16
C TYR A 175 -21.97 3.61 10.02
N GLN A 176 -21.71 3.64 11.33
CA GLN A 176 -22.43 2.83 12.30
C GLN A 176 -23.13 3.73 13.30
N CYS A 177 -24.46 3.64 13.34
CA CYS A 177 -25.31 4.49 14.17
C CYS A 177 -25.66 3.78 15.48
N VAL A 178 -25.21 4.34 16.60
CA VAL A 178 -25.43 3.81 17.95
C VAL A 178 -26.38 4.74 18.70
N PRO A 179 -27.54 4.28 19.20
CA PRO A 179 -28.42 5.10 20.03
C PRO A 179 -27.72 5.60 21.31
N LEU A 180 -27.97 6.85 21.71
CA LEU A 180 -27.55 7.41 22.99
C LEU A 180 -28.74 7.39 23.97
N GLY A 181 -28.62 6.66 25.09
CA GLY A 181 -29.66 6.60 26.13
C GLY A 181 -29.80 5.23 26.82
N PRO A 182 -30.73 5.07 27.78
CA PRO A 182 -30.86 3.86 28.61
C PRO A 182 -31.28 2.59 27.82
N GLN A 183 -31.69 2.73 26.56
CA GLN A 183 -31.89 1.62 25.61
C GLN A 183 -30.61 1.27 24.82
N SER A 184 -29.42 1.55 25.37
CA SER A 184 -28.12 1.25 24.74
C SER A 184 -27.84 -0.25 24.57
N ALA A 185 -28.68 -1.12 25.12
CA ALA A 185 -28.55 -2.55 24.92
C ALA A 185 -29.39 -3.01 23.71
N THR A 186 -28.72 -3.68 22.78
CA THR A 186 -29.24 -4.66 21.80
C THR A 186 -29.57 -4.24 20.36
N GLN A 187 -29.31 -3.01 19.92
CA GLN A 187 -29.41 -2.70 18.48
C GLN A 187 -28.30 -1.75 18.03
N THR A 188 -27.10 -2.29 17.86
CA THR A 188 -26.13 -1.66 16.96
C THR A 188 -26.66 -1.86 15.55
N ALA A 189 -27.07 -0.78 14.88
CA ALA A 189 -27.47 -0.87 13.49
C ALA A 189 -26.31 -1.46 12.67
N PRO A 190 -26.61 -2.25 11.60
CA PRO A 190 -25.58 -2.68 10.68
C PRO A 190 -24.86 -1.44 10.10
N GLU A 191 -23.60 -1.61 9.75
CA GLU A 191 -22.87 -0.56 9.05
C GLU A 191 -23.56 -0.22 7.73
N GLN A 192 -23.67 1.07 7.44
CA GLN A 192 -24.31 1.60 6.24
C GLN A 192 -23.34 2.52 5.48
N THR A 193 -23.60 2.72 4.19
CA THR A 193 -22.78 3.57 3.32
C THR A 193 -23.24 5.02 3.29
N THR A 194 -24.36 5.33 3.95
CA THR A 194 -24.89 6.68 4.08
C THR A 194 -24.69 7.20 5.51
N PRO A 195 -24.45 8.51 5.68
CA PRO A 195 -24.30 9.07 7.02
C PRO A 195 -25.55 8.87 7.88
N CYS A 196 -25.38 8.77 9.20
CA CYS A 196 -26.48 8.60 10.14
C CYS A 196 -27.41 9.83 10.13
N THR A 197 -28.71 9.56 10.27
CA THR A 197 -29.76 10.58 10.38
C THR A 197 -30.50 10.45 11.72
N GLY A 198 -31.20 11.51 12.13
CA GLY A 198 -31.94 11.58 13.39
C GLY A 198 -31.16 12.29 14.50
N ILE A 199 -31.66 12.19 15.73
CA ILE A 199 -31.11 12.82 16.94
C ILE A 199 -30.83 11.78 18.02
N SER A 200 -30.01 12.14 19.02
CA SER A 200 -29.58 11.28 20.13
C SER A 200 -28.89 10.00 19.65
N ARG A 201 -27.94 10.14 18.72
CA ARG A 201 -27.16 9.03 18.17
C ARG A 201 -25.69 9.37 18.13
N ARG A 202 -24.85 8.36 18.39
CA ARG A 202 -23.42 8.39 18.12
C ARG A 202 -23.15 7.73 16.78
N GLU A 203 -22.54 8.46 15.87
CA GLU A 203 -22.09 7.95 14.57
C GLU A 203 -20.60 7.63 14.64
N ILE A 204 -20.29 6.35 14.48
CA ILE A 204 -18.93 5.85 14.30
C ILE A 204 -18.66 5.80 12.80
N ARG A 205 -17.49 6.28 12.38
CA ARG A 205 -17.09 6.34 10.96
C ARG A 205 -15.86 5.46 10.72
N THR A 206 -15.88 4.71 9.63
CA THR A 206 -14.74 3.90 9.19
C THR A 206 -14.42 4.23 7.74
N ALA A 207 -13.16 4.54 7.44
CA ALA A 207 -12.65 4.68 6.08
C ALA A 207 -12.03 3.36 5.63
N TYR A 208 -12.55 2.76 4.56
CA TYR A 208 -11.97 1.59 3.93
C TYR A 208 -11.18 2.01 2.70
N ILE A 209 -9.91 1.62 2.66
CA ILE A 209 -8.97 1.98 1.60
C ILE A 209 -8.65 0.72 0.79
N VAL A 210 -8.79 0.82 -0.52
CA VAL A 210 -8.39 -0.23 -1.47
C VAL A 210 -7.38 0.35 -2.44
N LEU A 211 -6.23 -0.31 -2.56
CA LEU A 211 -5.16 0.05 -3.49
C LEU A 211 -4.82 -1.16 -4.34
N THR A 212 -4.90 -1.02 -5.65
CA THR A 212 -4.46 -2.04 -6.61
C THR A 212 -3.40 -1.45 -7.53
N GLY A 213 -2.31 -2.17 -7.72
CA GLY A 213 -1.24 -1.72 -8.62
C GLY A 213 -0.42 -2.86 -9.19
N GLN A 214 0.41 -2.51 -10.17
CA GLN A 214 1.26 -3.44 -10.91
C GLN A 214 2.64 -2.84 -11.16
N SER A 215 3.64 -3.70 -11.36
CA SER A 215 4.98 -3.27 -11.74
C SER A 215 4.97 -2.70 -13.15
N VAL A 216 5.64 -1.57 -13.35
CA VAL A 216 5.86 -0.99 -14.68
C VAL A 216 6.95 -1.75 -15.44
N ARG A 217 7.96 -2.27 -14.71
CA ARG A 217 9.09 -2.99 -15.31
C ARG A 217 8.71 -4.39 -15.79
N GLN A 218 7.68 -4.99 -15.20
CA GLN A 218 7.18 -6.32 -15.52
C GLN A 218 5.65 -6.30 -15.53
N SER A 219 5.09 -5.72 -16.59
CA SER A 219 3.64 -5.53 -16.75
C SER A 219 2.85 -6.84 -16.93
N ASP A 220 3.54 -7.93 -17.28
CA ASP A 220 2.93 -9.26 -17.46
C ASP A 220 2.58 -9.93 -16.13
N LEU A 221 3.12 -9.42 -15.02
CA LEU A 221 2.81 -9.92 -13.69
C LEU A 221 1.41 -9.48 -13.24
N PRO A 222 0.71 -10.33 -12.46
CA PRO A 222 -0.60 -9.98 -11.94
C PRO A 222 -0.53 -8.75 -11.03
N SER A 223 -1.60 -7.95 -11.05
CA SER A 223 -1.75 -6.83 -10.14
C SER A 223 -1.89 -7.31 -8.69
N MET A 224 -1.36 -6.53 -7.75
CA MET A 224 -1.45 -6.78 -6.32
C MET A 224 -2.47 -5.82 -5.71
N THR A 225 -3.21 -6.30 -4.71
CA THR A 225 -4.22 -5.50 -4.00
C THR A 225 -3.90 -5.45 -2.51
N VAL A 226 -3.93 -4.25 -1.93
CA VAL A 226 -3.89 -4.02 -0.48
C VAL A 226 -5.22 -3.41 -0.06
N ARG A 227 -5.78 -3.96 1.03
CA ARG A 227 -6.98 -3.44 1.67
C ARG A 227 -6.65 -3.11 3.12
N THR A 228 -7.09 -1.95 3.57
CA THR A 228 -6.95 -1.53 4.97
C THR A 228 -8.16 -0.71 5.38
N SER A 229 -8.43 -0.63 6.67
CA SER A 229 -9.53 0.15 7.22
C SER A 229 -9.07 0.95 8.42
N VAL A 230 -9.62 2.15 8.56
CA VAL A 230 -9.32 3.06 9.64
C VAL A 230 -10.61 3.57 10.26
N ARG A 231 -10.81 3.30 11.54
CA ARG A 231 -11.84 4.00 12.32
C ARG A 231 -11.40 5.45 12.52
N LEU A 232 -12.23 6.38 12.07
CA LEU A 232 -11.96 7.81 12.24
C LEU A 232 -12.15 8.20 13.72
N PRO A 233 -11.34 9.11 14.26
CA PRO A 233 -11.55 9.63 15.60
C PRO A 233 -12.77 10.55 15.64
N ASN A 234 -13.13 10.99 16.84
CA ASN A 234 -14.21 11.95 17.08
C ASN A 234 -15.53 11.51 16.43
N ASP A 235 -16.13 10.49 17.04
CA ASP A 235 -17.48 10.03 16.70
C ASP A 235 -18.44 11.22 16.74
N ARG A 236 -19.34 11.30 15.76
CA ARG A 236 -20.30 12.40 15.75
C ARG A 236 -21.43 12.15 16.72
N ILE A 237 -21.91 13.23 17.32
CA ILE A 237 -23.11 13.22 18.15
C ILE A 237 -24.19 13.97 17.37
N LEU A 238 -25.28 13.27 17.05
CA LEU A 238 -26.46 13.80 16.38
C LEU A 238 -27.57 14.09 17.39
#